data_AF-A0A930RSR0-F1
#
_entry.id   AF-A0A930RSR0-F1
#
_cell.length_a   1.000
_cell.length_b   1.000
_cell.length_c   1.000
_cell.angle_alpha   90.00
_cell.angle_beta   90.00
_cell.angle_gamma   90.00
#
_symmetry.space_group_name_H-M   'P 1'
#
loop_
_entity.id
_entity.type
_entity.pdbx_description
1 polymer ?
#
loop_
_entity_poly.entity_id
_entity_poly.type
_entity_poly.pdbx_seq_one_letter_code
_entity_poly.pdbx_strand_id
1 'polypeptide(L)'
;MSISFYIQNRKGLFSYKAVETPLSLVSLVEGLEVIGLEGDKAYQSLDQVGTFLAVYWEGAGRGFEVYYLPDRETYQVRVLTPSTVGDWKGAILFMSRLAQKMKQDIVDEYGTTYTADGIFNIDFEADILYGLNDARVAAAPMHVFEGYAHDLYMSQEKLLELFKAEDPVEEFGRQMAEMQQVQSQFSTPKYYKDQGGKYLGSYVLAEGVDTVLPTQPMPKGYLIKEMIESGASQDMEWHLHILIEDASSPQG
;
A
#
# COMPACT_ATOMS: atom_id res chain seq x y z
N MET A 1 5.67 -8.76 0.09
CA MET A 1 6.94 -8.72 0.86
C MET A 1 7.19 -7.29 1.30
N SER A 2 8.16 -7.05 2.18
CA SER A 2 8.51 -5.72 2.68
C SER A 2 9.88 -5.75 3.33
N ILE A 3 10.50 -4.58 3.46
CA ILE A 3 11.70 -4.36 4.27
C ILE A 3 11.39 -3.41 5.41
N SER A 4 11.96 -3.71 6.59
CA SER A 4 11.78 -2.91 7.80
C SER A 4 13.08 -2.26 8.28
N PHE A 5 12.94 -1.04 8.79
CA PHE A 5 14.00 -0.27 9.42
C PHE A 5 13.60 0.12 10.83
N TYR A 6 14.57 0.17 11.73
CA TYR A 6 14.37 0.35 13.16
C TYR A 6 15.22 1.51 13.66
N ILE A 7 14.58 2.45 14.37
CA ILE A 7 15.23 3.61 14.98
C ILE A 7 14.80 3.64 16.44
N GLN A 8 15.76 3.41 17.34
CA GLN A 8 15.47 3.40 18.77
C GLN A 8 14.95 4.78 19.22
N ASN A 9 14.01 4.79 20.15
CA ASN A 9 13.48 6.03 20.71
C ASN A 9 14.59 6.79 21.46
N ARG A 10 14.40 8.10 21.63
CA ARG A 10 15.40 8.94 22.29
C ARG A 10 15.49 8.62 23.78
N LYS A 11 16.70 8.31 24.23
CA LYS A 11 17.00 8.21 25.67
C LYS A 11 16.98 9.60 26.31
N GLY A 12 16.24 9.71 27.41
CA GLY A 12 16.32 10.80 28.38
C GLY A 12 17.35 10.51 29.47
N LEU A 13 17.32 11.29 30.57
CA LEU A 13 18.27 11.14 31.68
C LEU A 13 18.04 9.86 32.50
N PHE A 14 16.78 9.41 32.61
CA PHE A 14 16.37 8.27 33.46
C PHE A 14 15.51 7.22 32.73
N SER A 15 14.88 7.59 31.60
CA SER A 15 14.01 6.74 30.80
C SER A 15 14.02 7.19 29.35
N TYR A 16 13.36 6.46 28.45
CA TYR A 16 13.06 6.96 27.11
C TYR A 16 12.10 8.16 27.16
N LYS A 17 12.17 9.01 26.13
CA LYS A 17 11.22 10.11 25.93
C LYS A 17 9.85 9.58 25.53
N ALA A 18 8.81 10.40 25.71
CA ALA A 18 7.46 10.09 25.25
C ALA A 18 7.43 9.75 23.75
N VAL A 19 6.54 8.83 23.38
CA VAL A 19 6.33 8.40 22.00
C VAL A 19 5.67 9.54 21.21
N GLU A 20 6.17 9.78 20.00
CA GLU A 20 5.68 10.83 19.12
C GLU A 20 4.30 10.47 18.54
N THR A 21 3.54 11.49 18.15
CA THR A 21 2.25 11.33 17.47
C THR A 21 2.45 11.19 15.96
N PRO A 22 1.52 10.57 15.21
CA PRO A 22 1.58 10.55 13.74
C PRO A 22 1.80 11.93 13.12
N LEU A 23 1.07 12.96 13.58
CA LEU A 23 1.24 14.32 13.07
C LEU A 23 2.63 14.91 13.33
N SER A 24 3.20 14.69 14.52
CA SER A 24 4.56 15.17 14.78
C SER A 24 5.64 14.40 14.01
N LEU A 25 5.36 13.17 13.60
CA LEU A 25 6.29 12.37 12.81
C LEU A 25 6.28 12.83 11.35
N VAL A 26 5.11 12.98 10.72
CA VAL A 26 5.07 13.45 9.32
C VAL A 26 5.58 14.88 9.17
N SER A 27 5.44 15.74 10.20
CA SER A 27 5.98 17.11 10.17
C SER A 27 7.51 17.19 10.13
N LEU A 28 8.23 16.05 10.21
CA LEU A 28 9.68 16.01 10.04
C LEU A 28 10.12 16.24 8.59
N VAL A 29 9.23 16.02 7.63
CA VAL A 29 9.49 16.14 6.21
C VAL A 29 8.36 16.93 5.56
N GLU A 30 8.71 18.00 4.85
CA GLU A 30 7.73 18.76 4.06
C GLU A 30 7.13 17.87 2.97
N GLY A 31 5.80 17.90 2.81
CA GLY A 31 5.09 17.08 1.82
C GLY A 31 4.74 15.66 2.26
N LEU A 32 5.06 15.26 3.51
CA LEU A 32 4.53 14.02 4.10
C LEU A 32 3.18 14.26 4.77
N GLU A 33 2.24 13.34 4.50
CA GLU A 33 0.92 13.33 5.13
C GLU A 33 0.57 11.97 5.72
N VAL A 34 -0.32 11.99 6.70
CA VAL A 34 -0.94 10.80 7.28
C VAL A 34 -2.18 10.46 6.46
N ILE A 35 -2.26 9.23 5.96
CA ILE A 35 -3.43 8.72 5.24
C ILE A 35 -4.16 7.67 6.10
N GLY A 36 -5.49 7.69 6.05
CA GLY A 36 -6.35 6.66 6.65
C GLY A 36 -6.53 6.73 8.17
N LEU A 37 -5.95 7.74 8.86
CA LEU A 37 -6.27 8.00 10.26
C LEU A 37 -7.41 9.00 10.41
N GLU A 38 -8.50 8.55 11.05
CA GLU A 38 -9.68 9.36 11.29
C GLU A 38 -9.70 9.98 12.70
N GLY A 39 -10.38 11.12 12.83
CA GLY A 39 -10.66 11.75 14.11
C GLY A 39 -9.43 12.31 14.83
N ASP A 40 -9.37 12.13 16.14
CA ASP A 40 -8.28 12.61 17.01
C ASP A 40 -7.07 11.66 17.05
N LYS A 41 -7.14 10.50 16.39
CA LYS A 41 -6.08 9.47 16.42
C LYS A 41 -4.71 10.00 16.00
N ALA A 42 -4.67 10.92 15.04
CA ALA A 42 -3.40 11.50 14.57
C ALA A 42 -2.68 12.36 15.63
N TYR A 43 -3.37 12.73 16.72
CA TYR A 43 -2.83 13.44 17.89
C TYR A 43 -2.49 12.51 19.06
N GLN A 44 -2.89 11.24 19.00
CA GLN A 44 -2.53 10.25 20.01
C GLN A 44 -1.10 9.73 19.76
N SER A 45 -0.45 9.22 20.81
CA SER A 45 0.91 8.69 20.68
C SER A 45 0.91 7.42 19.84
N LEU A 46 1.98 7.19 19.06
CA LEU A 46 2.01 6.11 18.07
C LEU A 46 1.86 4.71 18.69
N ASP A 47 2.28 4.51 19.94
CA ASP A 47 2.07 3.27 20.69
C ASP A 47 0.60 2.98 21.00
N GLN A 48 -0.26 4.01 21.05
CA GLN A 48 -1.71 3.87 21.20
C GLN A 48 -2.41 3.66 19.85
N VAL A 49 -1.93 4.35 18.81
CA VAL A 49 -2.47 4.26 17.45
C VAL A 49 -2.09 2.94 16.77
N GLY A 50 -0.92 2.39 17.10
CA GLY A 50 -0.37 1.16 16.55
C GLY A 50 0.42 1.40 15.27
N THR A 51 -0.21 1.96 14.24
CA THR A 51 0.41 2.24 12.94
C THR A 51 -0.27 3.39 12.21
N PHE A 52 0.45 4.03 11.31
CA PHE A 52 -0.13 4.92 10.30
C PHE A 52 0.59 4.79 8.98
N LEU A 53 -0.12 5.14 7.89
CA LEU A 53 0.43 5.24 6.56
C LEU A 53 0.91 6.67 6.30
N ALA A 54 2.19 6.81 5.96
CA ALA A 54 2.80 8.07 5.53
C ALA A 54 2.91 8.09 4.00
N VAL A 55 2.47 9.19 3.37
CA VAL A 55 2.53 9.36 1.92
C VAL A 55 3.29 10.64 1.57
N TYR A 56 4.26 10.51 0.65
CA TYR A 56 4.99 11.62 0.05
C TYR A 56 4.44 11.87 -1.36
N TRP A 57 3.61 12.90 -1.54
CA TRP A 57 2.78 13.05 -2.75
C TRP A 57 3.55 13.02 -4.09
N GLU A 58 4.80 13.45 -4.09
CA GLU A 58 5.65 13.42 -5.28
C GLU A 58 6.04 11.98 -5.64
N GLY A 59 5.27 11.37 -6.54
CA GLY A 59 5.53 10.03 -7.07
C GLY A 59 5.13 8.89 -6.13
N ALA A 60 4.36 9.13 -5.07
CA ALA A 60 3.86 8.06 -4.22
C ALA A 60 2.90 7.13 -4.96
N GLY A 61 3.10 5.83 -4.75
CA GLY A 61 2.16 4.79 -5.14
C GLY A 61 1.54 4.10 -3.93
N ARG A 62 2.37 3.80 -2.92
CA ARG A 62 1.98 2.96 -1.77
C ARG A 62 2.11 3.66 -0.44
N GLY A 63 2.97 4.68 -0.34
CA GLY A 63 3.45 5.20 0.93
C GLY A 63 4.38 4.23 1.67
N PHE A 64 4.61 4.51 2.95
CA PHE A 64 5.30 3.63 3.87
C PHE A 64 4.63 3.67 5.24
N GLU A 65 4.72 2.60 5.99
CA GLU A 65 4.06 2.49 7.27
C GLU A 65 5.02 2.78 8.41
N VAL A 66 4.52 3.41 9.47
CA VAL A 66 5.30 3.72 10.66
C VAL A 66 4.61 3.15 11.89
N TYR A 67 5.36 2.37 12.65
CA TYR A 67 4.93 1.71 13.88
C TYR A 67 5.78 2.18 15.06
N TYR A 68 5.23 1.97 16.26
CA TYR A 68 6.03 1.97 17.48
C TYR A 68 5.99 0.57 18.10
N LEU A 69 7.16 0.06 18.49
CA LEU A 69 7.32 -1.24 19.13
C LEU A 69 7.60 -1.02 20.63
N PRO A 70 6.59 -1.09 21.52
CA PRO A 70 6.75 -0.72 22.93
C PRO A 70 7.80 -1.58 23.65
N ASP A 71 7.79 -2.89 23.40
CA ASP A 71 8.72 -3.84 24.04
C ASP A 71 10.20 -3.57 23.71
N ARG A 72 10.46 -2.79 22.66
CA ARG A 72 11.81 -2.44 22.19
C ARG A 72 12.10 -0.95 22.28
N GLU A 73 11.14 -0.14 22.71
CA GLU A 73 11.24 1.32 22.73
C GLU A 73 11.73 1.87 21.37
N THR A 74 11.15 1.40 20.27
CA THR A 74 11.72 1.57 18.91
C THR A 74 10.64 1.93 17.88
N TYR A 75 10.93 2.90 17.03
CA TYR A 75 10.13 3.17 15.83
C TYR A 75 10.52 2.18 14.73
N GLN A 76 9.53 1.62 14.06
CA GLN A 76 9.74 0.79 12.86
C GLN A 76 9.14 1.50 11.65
N VAL A 77 9.91 1.58 10.57
CA VAL A 77 9.46 2.05 9.26
C VAL A 77 9.43 0.84 8.33
N ARG A 78 8.27 0.54 7.74
CA ARG A 78 8.10 -0.58 6.81
C ARG A 78 7.80 -0.06 5.42
N VAL A 79 8.62 -0.46 4.46
CA VAL A 79 8.43 -0.17 3.03
C VAL A 79 8.07 -1.48 2.34
N LEU A 80 6.97 -1.49 1.59
CA LEU A 80 6.48 -2.70 0.95
C LEU A 80 7.30 -2.97 -0.33
N THR A 81 7.51 -4.23 -0.67
CA THR A 81 8.33 -4.63 -1.83
C THR A 81 7.42 -5.19 -2.93
N PRO A 82 7.37 -4.61 -4.15
CA PRO A 82 8.02 -3.36 -4.56
C PRO A 82 7.23 -2.11 -4.13
N SER A 83 7.90 -1.02 -3.79
CA SER A 83 7.32 0.33 -3.66
C SER A 83 7.86 1.24 -4.77
N THR A 84 7.26 2.41 -4.97
CA THR A 84 7.73 3.34 -6.01
C THR A 84 9.02 4.04 -5.57
N VAL A 85 9.73 4.66 -6.52
CA VAL A 85 10.88 5.54 -6.21
C VAL A 85 10.46 6.70 -5.30
N GLY A 86 9.26 7.26 -5.48
CA GLY A 86 8.71 8.32 -4.63
C GLY A 86 8.50 7.86 -3.19
N ASP A 87 7.92 6.67 -2.99
CA ASP A 87 7.72 6.07 -1.67
C ASP A 87 9.07 5.87 -0.96
N TRP A 88 10.07 5.35 -1.68
CA TRP A 88 11.42 5.15 -1.16
C TRP A 88 12.12 6.45 -0.79
N LYS A 89 12.06 7.48 -1.64
CA LYS A 89 12.60 8.82 -1.35
C LYS A 89 11.96 9.41 -0.10
N GLY A 90 10.64 9.31 0.03
CA GLY A 90 9.89 9.75 1.21
C GLY A 90 10.33 9.01 2.48
N ALA A 91 10.43 7.68 2.42
CA ALA A 91 10.85 6.85 3.55
C ALA A 91 12.29 7.14 3.98
N ILE A 92 13.24 7.26 3.04
CA ILE A 92 14.65 7.57 3.32
C ILE A 92 14.78 8.94 4.00
N LEU A 93 14.10 9.96 3.46
CA LEU A 93 14.12 11.30 4.03
C LEU A 93 13.49 11.31 5.44
N PHE A 94 12.38 10.61 5.63
CA PHE A 94 11.75 10.43 6.94
C PHE A 94 12.69 9.75 7.94
N MET A 95 13.29 8.62 7.58
CA MET A 95 14.21 7.88 8.44
C MET A 95 15.42 8.71 8.84
N SER A 96 15.99 9.48 7.90
CA SER A 96 17.08 10.42 8.17
C SER A 96 16.69 11.45 9.25
N ARG A 97 15.54 12.10 9.09
CA ARG A 97 15.06 13.13 10.05
C ARG A 97 14.69 12.52 11.40
N LEU A 98 14.08 11.34 11.40
CA LEU A 98 13.73 10.62 12.62
C LEU A 98 14.99 10.22 13.40
N ALA A 99 15.99 9.66 12.73
CA ALA A 99 17.29 9.32 13.31
C ALA A 99 17.97 10.55 13.94
N GLN A 100 17.98 11.69 13.26
CA GLN A 100 18.49 12.97 13.79
C GLN A 100 17.74 13.41 15.05
N LYS A 101 16.40 13.36 15.04
CA LYS A 101 15.56 13.72 16.19
C LYS A 101 15.79 12.80 17.39
N MET A 102 15.93 11.50 17.14
CA MET A 102 16.13 10.47 18.17
C MET A 102 17.56 10.38 18.67
N LYS A 103 18.53 10.88 17.88
CA LYS A 103 19.97 10.72 18.11
C LYS A 103 20.36 9.24 18.19
N GLN A 104 19.86 8.46 17.25
CA GLN A 104 20.08 7.03 17.12
C GLN A 104 20.38 6.70 15.67
N ASP A 105 21.12 5.62 15.44
CA ASP A 105 21.32 5.07 14.11
C ASP A 105 20.05 4.33 13.63
N ILE A 106 20.01 4.07 12.33
CA ILE A 106 18.96 3.31 11.66
C ILE A 106 19.50 1.89 11.45
N VAL A 107 18.74 0.87 11.81
CA VAL A 107 19.12 -0.54 11.60
C VAL A 107 18.07 -1.20 10.71
N ASP A 108 18.46 -1.85 9.62
CA ASP A 108 17.51 -2.64 8.81
C ASP A 108 17.25 -4.03 9.40
N GLU A 109 16.28 -4.75 8.84
CA GLU A 109 15.91 -6.11 9.28
C GLU A 109 17.02 -7.15 9.13
N TYR A 110 18.05 -6.85 8.33
CA TYR A 110 19.23 -7.70 8.16
C TYR A 110 20.37 -7.34 9.14
N GLY A 111 20.18 -6.29 9.95
CA GLY A 111 21.16 -5.82 10.94
C GLY A 111 22.19 -4.83 10.38
N THR A 112 22.02 -4.37 9.14
CA THR A 112 22.88 -3.30 8.59
C THR A 112 22.55 -1.99 9.29
N THR A 113 23.59 -1.27 9.71
CA THR A 113 23.46 0.00 10.42
C THR A 113 23.80 1.17 9.51
N TYR A 114 22.95 2.19 9.52
CA TYR A 114 23.10 3.43 8.76
C TYR A 114 23.06 4.62 9.72
N THR A 115 23.91 5.61 9.47
CA THR A 115 23.74 6.93 10.08
C THR A 115 22.59 7.66 9.39
N ALA A 116 22.13 8.77 9.98
CA ALA A 116 21.11 9.62 9.37
C ALA A 116 21.47 10.13 7.97
N ASP A 117 22.77 10.32 7.67
CA ASP A 117 23.24 10.72 6.35
C ASP A 117 23.60 9.51 5.47
N GLY A 118 24.00 8.39 6.09
CA GLY A 118 24.40 7.18 5.39
C GLY A 118 23.26 6.43 4.71
N ILE A 119 22.03 6.59 5.22
CA ILE A 119 20.83 5.93 4.67
C ILE A 119 20.53 6.34 3.21
N PHE A 120 21.01 7.51 2.77
CA PHE A 120 20.86 7.95 1.37
C PHE A 120 21.64 7.12 0.35
N ASN A 121 22.56 6.25 0.80
CA ASN A 121 23.34 5.36 -0.08
C ASN A 121 22.70 3.98 -0.25
N ILE A 122 21.49 3.76 0.27
CA ILE A 122 20.80 2.47 0.11
C ILE A 122 20.42 2.24 -1.35
N ASP A 123 20.69 1.04 -1.85
CA ASP A 123 20.26 0.60 -3.18
C ASP A 123 18.80 0.12 -3.13
N PHE A 124 17.88 1.07 -3.04
CA PHE A 124 16.45 0.75 -3.00
C PHE A 124 15.91 0.26 -4.35
N GLU A 125 16.55 0.60 -5.47
CA GLU A 125 16.14 0.11 -6.79
C GLU A 125 16.26 -1.42 -6.89
N ALA A 126 17.26 -2.00 -6.23
CA ALA A 126 17.38 -3.45 -6.11
C ALA A 126 16.17 -4.10 -5.41
N ASP A 127 15.60 -3.47 -4.38
CA ASP A 127 14.36 -3.95 -3.72
C ASP A 127 13.15 -3.87 -4.67
N ILE A 128 13.00 -2.76 -5.39
CA ILE A 128 11.92 -2.58 -6.37
C ILE A 128 12.01 -3.66 -7.46
N LEU A 129 13.18 -3.82 -8.08
CA LEU A 129 13.42 -4.82 -9.11
C LEU A 129 13.21 -6.24 -8.59
N TYR A 130 13.63 -6.51 -7.35
CA TYR A 130 13.38 -7.79 -6.70
C TYR A 130 11.88 -8.08 -6.59
N GLY A 131 11.09 -7.14 -6.09
CA GLY A 131 9.63 -7.28 -5.97
C GLY A 131 8.92 -7.48 -7.32
N LEU A 132 9.32 -6.72 -8.34
CA LEU A 132 8.80 -6.90 -9.71
C LEU A 132 9.19 -8.25 -10.29
N ASN A 133 10.42 -8.71 -10.04
CA ASN A 133 10.91 -9.99 -10.54
C ASN A 133 10.24 -11.17 -9.82
N ASP A 134 9.95 -11.06 -8.53
CA ASP A 134 9.19 -12.07 -7.79
C ASP A 134 7.78 -12.24 -8.38
N ALA A 135 7.08 -11.13 -8.62
CA ALA A 135 5.79 -11.16 -9.33
C ALA A 135 5.92 -11.81 -10.72
N ARG A 136 6.96 -11.44 -11.47
CA ARG A 136 7.22 -12.00 -12.81
C ARG A 136 7.41 -13.51 -12.79
N VAL A 137 8.13 -14.03 -11.78
CA VAL A 137 8.42 -15.46 -11.61
C VAL A 137 7.21 -16.22 -11.07
N ALA A 138 6.42 -15.61 -10.18
CA ALA A 138 5.18 -16.19 -9.69
C ALA A 138 4.19 -16.49 -10.83
N ALA A 139 4.26 -15.72 -11.92
CA ALA A 139 3.50 -15.93 -13.14
C ALA A 139 1.98 -16.05 -12.91
N ALA A 140 1.48 -15.37 -11.87
CA ALA A 140 0.06 -15.30 -11.58
C ALA A 140 -0.66 -14.62 -12.76
N PRO A 141 -1.88 -15.05 -13.13
CA PRO A 141 -2.63 -14.43 -14.22
C PRO A 141 -2.83 -12.92 -14.03
N MET A 142 -2.99 -12.50 -12.77
CA MET A 142 -3.16 -11.13 -12.33
C MET A 142 -2.34 -10.89 -11.06
N HIS A 143 -1.59 -9.79 -11.07
CA HIS A 143 -0.85 -9.25 -9.93
C HIS A 143 -1.59 -8.06 -9.35
N VAL A 144 -1.55 -7.93 -8.02
CA VAL A 144 -2.14 -6.83 -7.29
C VAL A 144 -1.05 -6.14 -6.49
N PHE A 145 -0.83 -4.85 -6.78
CA PHE A 145 0.07 -4.00 -6.02
C PHE A 145 -0.78 -3.01 -5.22
N GLU A 146 -0.78 -3.16 -3.90
CA GLU A 146 -1.60 -2.33 -3.00
C GLU A 146 -1.13 -0.87 -3.06
N GLY A 147 -2.05 0.06 -3.34
CA GLY A 147 -1.78 1.50 -3.33
C GLY A 147 -2.32 2.19 -2.08
N TYR A 148 -1.93 3.44 -1.84
CA TYR A 148 -2.46 4.19 -0.68
C TYR A 148 -3.94 4.55 -0.82
N ALA A 149 -4.44 4.66 -2.06
CA ALA A 149 -5.84 4.92 -2.37
C ALA A 149 -6.45 3.82 -3.24
N HIS A 150 -5.70 3.35 -4.25
CA HIS A 150 -6.19 2.41 -5.26
C HIS A 150 -5.14 1.35 -5.59
N ASP A 151 -5.53 0.08 -5.60
CA ASP A 151 -4.63 -1.00 -6.01
C ASP A 151 -4.36 -0.97 -7.52
N LEU A 152 -3.11 -1.22 -7.92
CA LEU A 152 -2.75 -1.45 -9.30
C LEU A 152 -2.87 -2.94 -9.64
N TYR A 153 -3.75 -3.23 -10.60
CA TYR A 153 -3.96 -4.57 -11.13
C TYR A 153 -3.20 -4.72 -12.46
N MET A 154 -2.30 -5.69 -12.53
CA MET A 154 -1.45 -5.92 -13.71
C MET A 154 -1.49 -7.39 -14.13
N SER A 155 -1.87 -7.66 -15.38
CA SER A 155 -1.78 -9.02 -15.92
C SER A 155 -0.33 -9.45 -16.06
N GLN A 156 -0.07 -10.76 -16.12
CA GLN A 156 1.28 -11.27 -16.39
C GLN A 156 1.85 -10.71 -17.70
N GLU A 157 1.02 -10.56 -18.74
CA GLU A 157 1.44 -9.97 -20.01
C GLU A 157 1.91 -8.52 -19.85
N LYS A 158 1.12 -7.68 -19.18
CA LYS A 158 1.48 -6.28 -18.89
C LYS A 158 2.72 -6.18 -18.01
N LEU A 159 2.88 -7.08 -17.05
CA LEU A 159 4.09 -7.14 -16.24
C LEU A 159 5.32 -7.47 -17.10
N LEU A 160 5.20 -8.41 -18.04
CA LEU A 160 6.29 -8.71 -18.98
C LEU A 160 6.55 -7.55 -19.96
N GLU A 161 5.55 -6.77 -20.31
CA GLU A 161 5.71 -5.53 -21.09
C GLU A 161 6.41 -4.43 -20.30
N LEU A 162 6.10 -4.26 -19.02
CA LEU A 162 6.79 -3.35 -18.11
C LEU A 162 8.30 -3.58 -18.13
N PHE A 163 8.75 -4.84 -18.10
CA PHE A 163 10.17 -5.21 -18.18
C PHE A 163 10.86 -4.86 -19.51
N LYS A 164 10.11 -4.45 -20.54
CA LYS A 164 10.67 -3.97 -21.82
C LYS A 164 10.86 -2.45 -21.87
N ALA A 165 10.39 -1.72 -20.84
CA ALA A 165 10.65 -0.30 -20.71
C ALA A 165 12.16 -0.03 -20.60
N GLU A 166 12.59 1.18 -20.96
CA GLU A 166 13.97 1.63 -20.77
C GLU A 166 14.35 1.58 -19.28
N ASP A 167 13.39 1.97 -18.42
CA ASP A 167 13.49 1.88 -16.97
C ASP A 167 12.19 1.25 -16.40
N PRO A 168 12.19 -0.06 -16.10
CA PRO A 168 11.05 -0.73 -15.50
C PRO A 168 10.68 -0.24 -14.09
N VAL A 169 11.64 0.33 -13.34
CA VAL A 169 11.41 0.85 -11.99
C VAL A 169 10.62 2.15 -12.05
N GLU A 170 11.06 3.09 -12.89
CA GLU A 170 10.35 4.35 -13.10
C GLU A 170 8.99 4.15 -13.77
N GLU A 171 8.88 3.25 -14.75
CA GLU A 171 7.60 2.95 -15.40
C GLU A 171 6.59 2.30 -14.43
N PHE A 172 7.05 1.42 -13.52
CA PHE A 172 6.21 0.91 -12.44
C PHE A 172 5.72 2.02 -11.53
N GLY A 173 6.65 2.89 -11.12
CA GLY A 173 6.36 4.06 -10.28
C GLY A 173 5.30 4.97 -10.91
N ARG A 174 5.45 5.27 -12.20
CA ARG A 174 4.50 6.08 -12.97
C ARG A 174 3.10 5.46 -12.99
N GLN A 175 2.99 4.17 -13.34
CA GLN A 175 1.69 3.49 -13.39
C GLN A 175 1.01 3.41 -12.01
N MET A 176 1.80 3.15 -10.96
CA MET A 176 1.31 3.17 -9.58
C MET A 176 0.79 4.56 -9.19
N ALA A 177 1.57 5.61 -9.42
CA ALA A 177 1.20 6.98 -9.08
C ALA A 177 -0.03 7.47 -9.85
N GLU A 178 -0.13 7.16 -11.15
CA GLU A 178 -1.30 7.48 -11.96
C GLU A 178 -2.56 6.79 -11.44
N MET A 179 -2.47 5.52 -11.02
CA MET A 179 -3.59 4.80 -10.44
C MET A 179 -4.14 5.49 -9.18
N GLN A 180 -3.27 6.10 -8.37
CA GLN A 180 -3.72 6.77 -7.14
C GLN A 180 -4.49 8.07 -7.39
N GLN A 181 -4.36 8.65 -8.59
CA GLN A 181 -5.03 9.91 -8.96
C GLN A 181 -6.40 9.69 -9.62
N VAL A 182 -6.79 8.43 -9.86
CA VAL A 182 -8.07 8.09 -10.48
C VAL A 182 -9.22 8.53 -9.58
N GLN A 183 -10.00 9.51 -10.03
CA GLN A 183 -11.15 10.04 -9.25
C GLN A 183 -12.40 9.15 -9.33
N SER A 184 -12.43 8.22 -10.28
CA SER A 184 -13.56 7.33 -10.53
C SER A 184 -13.75 6.31 -9.40
N GLN A 185 -15.00 5.95 -9.12
CA GLN A 185 -15.32 4.97 -8.08
C GLN A 185 -14.85 3.57 -8.51
N PHE A 186 -14.18 2.84 -7.62
CA PHE A 186 -13.87 1.42 -7.85
C PHE A 186 -15.03 0.56 -7.38
N SER A 187 -15.73 -0.11 -8.30
CA SER A 187 -16.84 -0.99 -7.92
C SER A 187 -16.31 -2.29 -7.36
N THR A 188 -16.89 -2.74 -6.25
CA THR A 188 -16.66 -4.10 -5.73
C THR A 188 -17.79 -5.01 -6.15
N PRO A 189 -17.51 -6.21 -6.66
CA PRO A 189 -18.56 -7.14 -7.03
C PRO A 189 -19.20 -7.78 -5.79
N LYS A 190 -20.49 -8.07 -5.89
CA LYS A 190 -21.20 -8.97 -4.99
C LYS A 190 -21.11 -10.39 -5.53
N TYR A 191 -20.88 -11.35 -4.64
CA TYR A 191 -20.81 -12.76 -5.00
C TYR A 191 -22.02 -13.51 -4.50
N TYR A 192 -22.55 -14.37 -5.36
CA TYR A 192 -23.64 -15.28 -5.06
C TYR A 192 -23.24 -16.70 -5.42
N LYS A 193 -23.91 -17.67 -4.81
CA LYS A 193 -23.73 -19.09 -5.11
C LYS A 193 -25.08 -19.64 -5.56
N ASP A 194 -25.12 -20.32 -6.70
CA ASP A 194 -26.35 -20.96 -7.16
C ASP A 194 -26.62 -22.28 -6.41
N GLN A 195 -27.75 -22.94 -6.71
CA GLN A 195 -28.12 -24.22 -6.10
C GLN A 195 -27.14 -25.36 -6.46
N GLY A 196 -26.38 -25.21 -7.55
CA GLY A 196 -25.34 -26.15 -8.00
C GLY A 196 -23.97 -25.89 -7.39
N GLY A 197 -23.81 -24.81 -6.61
CA GLY A 197 -22.54 -24.43 -6.00
C GLY A 197 -21.65 -23.53 -6.88
N LYS A 198 -22.13 -23.09 -8.05
CA LYS A 198 -21.38 -22.20 -8.96
C LYS A 198 -21.40 -20.77 -8.44
N TYR A 199 -20.27 -20.08 -8.58
CA TYR A 199 -20.16 -18.67 -8.20
C TYR A 199 -20.65 -17.73 -9.31
N LEU A 200 -21.40 -16.71 -8.90
CA LEU A 200 -21.88 -15.61 -9.73
C LEU A 200 -21.34 -14.29 -9.17
N GLY A 201 -20.53 -13.58 -9.94
CA GLY A 201 -20.06 -12.23 -9.64
C GLY A 201 -20.96 -11.18 -10.29
N SER A 202 -21.40 -10.18 -9.53
CA SER A 202 -22.31 -9.13 -9.98
C SER A 202 -21.77 -7.74 -9.61
N TYR A 203 -21.57 -6.89 -10.60
CA TYR A 203 -21.29 -5.47 -10.40
C TYR A 203 -22.58 -4.67 -10.49
N VAL A 204 -22.76 -3.75 -9.55
CA VAL A 204 -23.86 -2.78 -9.55
C VAL A 204 -23.27 -1.41 -9.83
N LEU A 205 -23.64 -0.83 -10.97
CA LEU A 205 -23.25 0.52 -11.35
C LEU A 205 -24.40 1.49 -11.09
N ALA A 206 -24.08 2.64 -10.49
CA ALA A 206 -25.01 3.76 -10.39
C ALA A 206 -24.91 4.63 -11.65
N GLU A 207 -26.05 5.04 -12.20
CA GLU A 207 -26.08 5.93 -13.35
C GLU A 207 -25.42 7.29 -13.02
N GLY A 208 -24.64 7.82 -13.96
CA GLY A 208 -23.94 9.09 -13.81
C GLY A 208 -22.70 9.05 -12.91
N VAL A 209 -22.31 7.89 -12.39
CA VAL A 209 -21.09 7.71 -11.59
C VAL A 209 -19.99 7.08 -12.43
N ASP A 210 -18.92 7.83 -12.68
CA ASP A 210 -17.72 7.32 -13.34
C ASP A 210 -17.11 6.20 -12.50
N THR A 211 -17.14 4.98 -13.02
CA THR A 211 -16.78 3.77 -12.28
C THR A 211 -15.70 2.97 -13.00
N VAL A 212 -14.65 2.59 -12.27
CA VAL A 212 -13.63 1.64 -12.72
C VAL A 212 -14.13 0.22 -12.47
N LEU A 213 -14.09 -0.60 -13.52
CA LEU A 213 -14.36 -2.03 -13.47
C LEU A 213 -13.12 -2.83 -13.85
N PRO A 214 -12.85 -3.96 -13.19
CA PRO A 214 -11.79 -4.83 -13.63
C PRO A 214 -12.21 -5.52 -14.93
N THR A 215 -11.25 -5.71 -15.83
CA THR A 215 -11.47 -6.43 -17.09
C THR A 215 -11.65 -7.93 -16.88
N GLN A 216 -11.31 -8.43 -15.69
CA GLN A 216 -11.45 -9.81 -15.29
C GLN A 216 -12.02 -9.95 -13.87
N PRO A 217 -12.57 -11.13 -13.56
CA PRO A 217 -13.00 -11.54 -12.22
C PRO A 217 -11.95 -11.32 -11.11
N MET A 218 -12.23 -10.49 -10.09
CA MET A 218 -11.32 -10.32 -8.93
C MET A 218 -12.01 -10.69 -7.61
N PRO A 219 -12.07 -11.98 -7.23
CA PRO A 219 -12.59 -12.41 -5.92
C PRO A 219 -11.86 -11.70 -4.78
N LYS A 220 -12.59 -11.25 -3.76
CA LYS A 220 -11.97 -10.78 -2.52
C LYS A 220 -11.17 -11.91 -1.89
N GLY A 221 -10.07 -11.59 -1.19
CA GLY A 221 -9.10 -12.58 -0.70
C GLY A 221 -9.69 -13.75 0.10
N TYR A 222 -10.78 -13.55 0.85
CA TYR A 222 -11.46 -14.63 1.58
C TYR A 222 -12.17 -15.63 0.64
N LEU A 223 -12.73 -15.17 -0.48
CA LEU A 223 -13.34 -16.02 -1.50
C LEU A 223 -12.28 -16.71 -2.37
N ILE A 224 -11.15 -16.05 -2.64
CA ILE A 224 -10.04 -16.67 -3.38
C ILE A 224 -9.63 -17.99 -2.71
N LYS A 225 -9.46 -17.98 -1.39
CA LYS A 225 -9.08 -19.18 -0.64
C LYS A 225 -10.10 -20.31 -0.78
N GLU A 226 -11.38 -20.01 -0.57
CA GLU A 226 -12.46 -21.00 -0.73
C GLU A 226 -12.55 -21.52 -2.16
N MET A 227 -12.42 -20.64 -3.16
CA MET A 227 -12.52 -20.99 -4.58
C MET A 227 -11.32 -21.81 -5.07
N ILE A 228 -10.13 -21.57 -4.52
CA ILE A 228 -8.94 -22.40 -4.79
C ILE A 228 -9.12 -23.77 -4.14
N GLU A 229 -9.55 -23.83 -2.87
CA GLU A 229 -9.78 -25.08 -2.14
C GLU A 229 -10.87 -25.95 -2.80
N SER A 230 -11.89 -25.32 -3.40
CA SER A 230 -12.97 -26.03 -4.09
C SER A 230 -12.72 -26.27 -5.58
N GLY A 231 -11.60 -25.80 -6.14
CA GLY A 231 -11.32 -25.84 -7.59
C GLY A 231 -12.25 -24.97 -8.45
N ALA A 232 -13.05 -24.09 -7.84
CA ALA A 232 -14.05 -23.27 -8.53
C ALA A 232 -13.49 -21.94 -9.06
N SER A 233 -12.19 -21.67 -8.88
CA SER A 233 -11.56 -20.42 -9.34
C SER A 233 -11.63 -20.24 -10.87
N GLN A 234 -11.83 -21.32 -11.63
CA GLN A 234 -11.94 -21.28 -13.10
C GLN A 234 -13.40 -21.25 -13.61
N ASP A 235 -14.40 -21.45 -12.75
CA ASP A 235 -15.81 -21.65 -13.15
C ASP A 235 -16.76 -20.55 -12.63
N MET A 236 -16.29 -19.30 -12.57
CA MET A 236 -17.13 -18.18 -12.14
C MET A 236 -17.76 -17.45 -13.32
N GLU A 237 -19.08 -17.27 -13.27
CA GLU A 237 -19.83 -16.51 -14.25
C GLU A 237 -20.03 -15.07 -13.76
N TRP A 238 -19.99 -14.11 -14.69
CA TRP A 238 -19.96 -12.68 -14.36
C TRP A 238 -21.02 -11.92 -15.13
N HIS A 239 -21.79 -11.12 -14.40
CA HIS A 239 -22.83 -10.27 -14.97
C HIS A 239 -22.62 -8.82 -14.53
N LEU A 240 -22.72 -7.92 -15.50
CA LEU A 240 -22.77 -6.49 -15.25
C LEU A 240 -24.23 -6.07 -15.17
N HIS A 241 -24.64 -5.52 -14.02
CA HIS A 241 -25.97 -4.95 -13.85
C HIS A 241 -25.84 -3.44 -13.73
N ILE A 242 -26.45 -2.73 -14.69
CA ILE A 242 -26.57 -1.28 -14.63
C ILE A 242 -27.89 -0.99 -13.90
N LEU A 243 -27.81 -0.40 -12.71
CA LEU A 243 -28.99 0.10 -12.02
C LEU A 243 -29.19 1.56 -12.39
N ILE A 244 -30.34 1.84 -12.98
CA ILE A 244 -30.84 3.19 -13.16
C ILE A 244 -31.76 3.46 -11.97
N GLU A 245 -31.22 4.11 -10.94
CA GLU A 245 -32.07 4.70 -9.90
C GLU A 245 -32.44 6.10 -10.36
N ASP A 246 -33.67 6.27 -10.86
CA ASP A 246 -34.27 7.58 -11.05
C ASP A 246 -34.22 8.31 -9.70
N ALA A 247 -33.54 9.46 -9.64
CA ALA A 247 -33.51 10.35 -8.48
C ALA A 247 -34.91 10.91 -8.09
N SER A 248 -35.97 10.45 -8.75
CA SER A 248 -37.37 10.81 -8.56
C SER A 248 -38.22 9.69 -7.96
N SER A 249 -37.68 8.86 -7.07
CA SER A 249 -38.52 8.06 -6.17
C SER A 249 -38.54 8.68 -4.76
N PRO A 250 -39.55 9.49 -4.42
CA PRO A 250 -39.71 9.97 -3.06
C PRO A 250 -40.22 8.83 -2.17
N GLN A 251 -39.40 8.50 -1.16
CA GLN A 251 -39.74 7.77 0.06
C GLN A 251 -40.14 6.29 -0.06
N GLY A 252 -39.35 5.46 0.64
CA GLY A 252 -39.83 4.31 1.39
C GLY A 252 -39.25 4.39 2.79
#